data_AF-A0A959HZC3-F1
#
_entry.id   AF-A0A959HZC3-F1
#
_cell.length_a   1.000
_cell.length_b   1.000
_cell.length_c   1.000
_cell.angle_alpha   90.00
_cell.angle_beta   90.00
_cell.angle_gamma   90.00
#
_symmetry.space_group_name_H-M   'P 1'
#
loop_
_entity.id
_entity.type
_entity.pdbx_description
1 polymer ?
#
loop_
_entity_poly.entity_id
_entity_poly.type
_entity_poly.pdbx_seq_one_letter_code
_entity_poly.pdbx_strand_id
1 'polypeptide(L)'
;LDGKWLNEDMAFVSEAMGVGQVLKDSTTFSIPFTLELPPKIDPETGDAWGDPILLSDVPMTISIDVELHKEGFLGILNASFDYEGKTMSLSERRMYVAPASKMALLGDILEELKAQADTLFAAARKHQEDYYIGMGASQPNIFFGASDTAAANLTSLLPLLFGAPTQITSANSIFDLNETLTECTLTLNIAGKTQDEIRTDYDQFIGQFTLGAGGLSLLKRRIAERLPLDFDQLLYYYYGWNTTDNYLDLQAGMRLRVDLQNYQFVQASDPTAQRGFAGSGSFYIPVNSYTHNDAGNSQLLGFGPFLSRLQTESRVDIANEGAGGVLDLLKAGNRKAFYRLFFPKDPSTSLGPERVVTIIGANTAQEMAAATTGFNPDANLAPSAGVSFFFRGKAMIIPEIQVFVQNEAVYVPLGATLRQLLEAKDDVPTALSGQDLAGFAGKNRPRRLIHEGAGSTPSYRFINLNSSGVAGNRDALDLPLIKGDRIYY
;
A
#
# COMPACT_ATOMS: atom_id res chain seq x y z
N LEU A 1 -44.88 23.75 33.20
CA LEU A 1 -45.03 24.97 32.38
C LEU A 1 -45.38 24.46 31.01
N ASP A 2 -46.61 24.72 30.58
CA ASP A 2 -47.17 24.01 29.43
C ASP A 2 -47.35 25.00 28.28
N GLY A 3 -47.02 24.58 27.07
CA GLY A 3 -47.05 25.45 25.90
C GLY A 3 -46.70 24.70 24.63
N LYS A 4 -46.50 25.48 23.55
CA LYS A 4 -46.02 24.95 22.27
C LYS A 4 -44.66 25.53 21.93
N TRP A 5 -43.76 24.67 21.51
CA TRP A 5 -42.48 25.08 20.94
C TRP A 5 -42.23 24.27 19.67
N LEU A 6 -41.81 24.95 18.61
CA LEU A 6 -41.70 24.35 17.27
C LEU A 6 -43.01 23.68 16.80
N ASN A 7 -44.18 24.17 17.24
CA ASN A 7 -45.51 23.56 17.03
C ASN A 7 -45.74 22.20 17.69
N GLU A 8 -44.81 21.73 18.51
CA GLU A 8 -45.00 20.55 19.36
C GLU A 8 -45.45 20.97 20.75
N ASP A 9 -46.29 20.16 21.36
CA ASP A 9 -46.70 20.35 22.75
C ASP A 9 -45.50 20.07 23.67
N MET A 10 -45.29 20.96 24.64
CA MET A 10 -44.24 20.88 25.65
C MET A 10 -44.87 21.06 27.04
N ALA A 11 -44.48 20.23 27.99
CA ALA A 11 -44.87 20.26 29.39
C ALA A 11 -43.63 20.21 30.29
N PHE A 12 -43.01 21.37 30.48
CA PHE A 12 -41.80 21.49 31.29
C PHE A 12 -42.05 21.16 32.76
N VAL A 13 -41.29 20.19 33.27
CA VAL A 13 -41.28 19.79 34.68
C VAL A 13 -40.08 20.43 35.37
N SER A 14 -40.31 20.99 36.57
CA SER A 14 -39.22 21.53 37.38
C SER A 14 -38.51 20.40 38.14
N GLU A 15 -37.19 20.35 37.98
CA GLU A 15 -36.30 19.43 38.66
C GLU A 15 -35.26 20.22 39.48
N ALA A 16 -35.00 19.79 40.71
CA ALA A 16 -33.97 20.40 41.55
C ALA A 16 -32.59 19.84 41.18
N MET A 17 -31.68 20.68 40.70
CA MET A 17 -30.28 20.32 40.46
C MET A 17 -29.35 21.19 41.32
N GLY A 18 -28.78 20.59 42.37
CA GLY A 18 -27.74 21.18 43.22
C GLY A 18 -28.14 22.51 43.87
N VAL A 19 -27.90 23.62 43.17
CA VAL A 19 -28.07 25.01 43.66
C VAL A 19 -29.21 25.77 42.95
N GLY A 20 -29.99 25.11 42.08
CA GLY A 20 -31.06 25.73 41.31
C GLY A 20 -32.18 24.78 40.89
N GLN A 21 -33.21 25.35 40.24
CA GLN A 21 -34.26 24.61 39.55
C GLN A 21 -34.02 24.68 38.04
N VAL A 22 -34.18 23.55 37.37
CA VAL A 22 -34.09 23.42 35.91
C VAL A 22 -35.45 22.96 35.42
N LEU A 23 -35.93 23.56 34.34
CA LEU A 23 -37.14 23.08 33.66
C LEU A 23 -36.71 22.15 32.54
N LYS A 24 -37.21 20.91 32.53
CA LYS A 24 -36.88 19.92 31.52
C LYS A 24 -38.11 19.39 30.80
N ASP A 25 -37.94 19.12 29.53
CA ASP A 25 -38.89 18.37 28.70
C ASP A 25 -38.19 17.86 27.43
N SER A 26 -38.84 16.94 26.72
CA SER A 26 -38.35 16.38 25.46
C SER A 26 -39.44 16.40 24.40
N THR A 27 -39.06 16.65 23.14
CA THR A 27 -39.99 16.55 22.02
C THR A 27 -39.37 15.76 20.87
N THR A 28 -40.22 15.03 20.15
CA THR A 28 -39.83 14.25 18.97
C THR A 28 -40.79 14.53 17.83
N PHE A 29 -40.27 14.83 16.66
CA PHE A 29 -41.07 15.08 15.47
C PHE A 29 -40.33 14.67 14.20
N SER A 30 -41.07 14.54 13.11
CA SER A 30 -40.52 14.21 11.80
C SER A 30 -40.66 15.38 10.83
N ILE A 31 -39.62 15.67 10.06
CA ILE A 31 -39.64 16.66 8.97
C ILE A 31 -39.16 15.99 7.68
N PRO A 32 -39.94 16.02 6.58
CA PRO A 32 -39.45 15.54 5.30
C PRO A 32 -38.35 16.47 4.78
N PHE A 33 -37.29 15.89 4.23
CA PHE A 33 -36.23 16.64 3.59
C PHE A 33 -35.87 16.06 2.23
N THR A 34 -35.34 16.94 1.38
CA THR A 34 -34.75 16.56 0.11
C THR A 34 -33.30 17.01 0.10
N LEU A 35 -32.40 16.12 -0.28
CA LEU A 35 -30.98 16.38 -0.38
C LEU A 35 -30.41 15.64 -1.58
N GLU A 36 -29.74 16.41 -2.44
CA GLU A 36 -28.93 15.88 -3.51
C GLU A 36 -27.46 16.02 -3.12
N LEU A 37 -26.76 14.89 -3.08
CA LEU A 37 -25.33 14.85 -2.92
C LEU A 37 -24.71 14.39 -4.25
N PRO A 38 -23.98 15.27 -4.95
CA PRO A 38 -23.39 14.92 -6.24
C PRO A 38 -22.42 13.75 -6.10
N PRO A 39 -22.14 13.03 -7.20
CA PRO A 39 -21.09 12.03 -7.22
C PRO A 39 -19.78 12.72 -6.84
N LYS A 40 -18.94 12.02 -6.10
CA LYS A 40 -17.71 12.63 -5.63
C LYS A 40 -16.69 12.57 -6.75
N ILE A 41 -16.30 13.72 -7.28
CA ILE A 41 -15.35 13.76 -8.39
C ILE A 41 -13.93 13.65 -7.84
N ASP A 42 -13.12 12.77 -8.41
CA ASP A 42 -11.69 12.78 -8.21
C ASP A 42 -11.10 14.07 -8.80
N PRO A 43 -10.50 14.95 -7.98
CA PRO A 43 -9.94 16.20 -8.47
C PRO A 43 -8.76 16.00 -9.44
N GLU A 44 -8.14 14.81 -9.47
CA GLU A 44 -6.99 14.54 -10.33
C GLU A 44 -7.34 13.79 -11.61
N THR A 45 -8.26 12.83 -11.55
CA THR A 45 -8.65 12.03 -12.72
C THR A 45 -9.91 12.54 -13.40
N GLY A 46 -10.73 13.32 -12.70
CA GLY A 46 -12.05 13.74 -13.17
C GLY A 46 -13.11 12.63 -13.12
N ASP A 47 -12.76 11.45 -12.58
CA ASP A 47 -13.68 10.32 -12.48
C ASP A 47 -14.70 10.56 -11.36
N ALA A 48 -15.95 10.19 -11.62
CA ALA A 48 -17.02 10.19 -10.63
C ALA A 48 -16.91 8.96 -9.72
N TRP A 49 -16.88 9.16 -8.40
CA TRP A 49 -16.93 8.12 -7.38
C TRP A 49 -18.36 7.93 -6.90
N GLY A 50 -18.87 6.73 -7.15
CA GLY A 50 -20.23 6.33 -6.79
C GLY A 50 -21.30 7.10 -7.57
N ASP A 51 -22.53 6.64 -7.43
CA ASP A 51 -23.68 7.34 -7.99
C ASP A 51 -24.05 8.55 -7.13
N PRO A 52 -24.67 9.60 -7.73
CA PRO A 52 -25.31 10.65 -6.96
C PRO A 52 -26.28 10.05 -5.94
N ILE A 53 -26.27 10.59 -4.72
CA ILE A 53 -27.22 10.19 -3.69
C ILE A 53 -28.35 11.19 -3.68
N LEU A 54 -29.54 10.71 -4.02
CA LEU A 54 -30.76 11.50 -4.02
C LEU A 54 -31.67 11.01 -2.90
N LEU A 55 -31.82 11.84 -1.88
CA LEU A 55 -32.83 11.67 -0.83
C LEU A 55 -33.99 12.58 -1.20
N SER A 56 -35.14 12.01 -1.53
CA SER A 56 -36.34 12.77 -1.89
C SER A 56 -37.43 12.50 -0.87
N ASP A 57 -37.93 13.56 -0.23
CA ASP A 57 -39.00 13.52 0.78
C ASP A 57 -38.78 12.45 1.88
N VAL A 58 -37.53 12.24 2.28
CA VAL A 58 -37.16 11.29 3.33
C VAL A 58 -37.52 11.87 4.70
N PRO A 59 -38.19 11.13 5.60
CA PRO A 59 -38.51 11.62 6.92
C PRO A 59 -37.25 11.69 7.81
N MET A 60 -36.86 12.90 8.22
CA MET A 60 -35.87 13.11 9.28
C MET A 60 -36.58 13.08 10.63
N THR A 61 -36.29 12.06 11.44
CA THR A 61 -36.73 11.98 12.83
C THR A 61 -35.79 12.82 13.69
N ILE A 62 -36.35 13.76 14.43
CA ILE A 62 -35.62 14.69 15.27
C ILE A 62 -36.14 14.54 16.70
N SER A 63 -35.23 14.30 17.64
CA SER A 63 -35.49 14.31 19.07
C SER A 63 -34.68 15.42 19.73
N ILE A 64 -35.31 16.22 20.58
CA ILE A 64 -34.67 17.32 21.30
C ILE A 64 -35.02 17.23 22.77
N ASP A 65 -34.01 17.07 23.61
CA ASP A 65 -34.13 17.23 25.05
C ASP A 65 -33.80 18.67 25.42
N VAL A 66 -34.71 19.37 26.08
CA VAL A 66 -34.57 20.79 26.41
C VAL A 66 -34.40 20.95 27.91
N GLU A 67 -33.39 21.72 28.30
CA GLU A 67 -33.19 22.21 29.65
C GLU A 67 -33.20 23.75 29.64
N LEU A 68 -34.10 24.35 30.42
CA LEU A 68 -34.11 25.79 30.65
C LEU A 68 -33.52 26.07 32.03
N HIS A 69 -32.38 26.74 32.02
CA HIS A 69 -31.64 27.20 33.18
C HIS A 69 -31.88 28.69 33.39
N LYS A 70 -31.59 29.20 34.59
CA LYS A 70 -31.55 30.65 34.83
C LYS A 70 -30.53 31.35 33.90
N GLU A 71 -29.48 30.64 33.51
CA GLU A 71 -28.39 31.13 32.66
C GLU A 71 -28.67 31.02 31.16
N GLY A 72 -29.69 30.26 30.74
CA GLY A 72 -30.04 30.14 29.33
C GLY A 72 -30.72 28.84 28.93
N PHE A 73 -30.66 28.56 27.63
CA PHE A 73 -31.24 27.39 26.97
C PHE A 73 -30.14 26.36 26.70
N LEU A 74 -30.42 25.09 26.97
CA LEU A 74 -29.63 23.95 26.50
C LEU A 74 -30.58 22.98 25.79
N GLY A 75 -30.27 22.64 24.54
CA GLY A 75 -30.95 21.60 23.78
C GLY A 75 -29.97 20.49 23.41
N ILE A 76 -30.32 19.24 23.64
CA ILE A 76 -29.60 18.07 23.15
C ILE A 76 -30.37 17.51 21.97
N LEU A 77 -29.81 17.67 20.78
CA LEU A 77 -30.41 17.30 19.50
C LEU A 77 -29.87 15.94 19.05
N ASN A 78 -30.79 15.05 18.72
CA ASN A 78 -30.53 13.79 18.03
C ASN A 78 -31.35 13.74 16.74
N ALA A 79 -30.71 13.40 15.62
CA ALA A 79 -31.37 13.35 14.33
C ALA A 79 -31.03 12.04 13.59
N SER A 80 -32.03 11.42 12.98
CA SER A 80 -31.87 10.18 12.22
C SER A 80 -32.87 10.05 11.08
N PHE A 81 -32.50 9.34 10.02
CA PHE A 81 -33.36 9.06 8.87
C PHE A 81 -33.06 7.67 8.31
N ASP A 82 -33.99 7.09 7.56
CA ASP A 82 -33.76 5.80 6.91
C ASP A 82 -33.26 5.98 5.48
N TYR A 83 -32.26 5.18 5.09
CA TYR A 83 -31.73 5.10 3.73
C TYR A 83 -31.43 3.64 3.38
N GLU A 84 -32.00 3.15 2.28
CA GLU A 84 -31.83 1.78 1.79
C GLU A 84 -32.04 0.68 2.87
N GLY A 85 -33.02 0.89 3.75
CA GLY A 85 -33.36 -0.07 4.82
C GLY A 85 -32.42 -0.02 6.04
N LYS A 86 -31.54 0.98 6.14
CA LYS A 86 -30.70 1.25 7.31
C LYS A 86 -31.04 2.61 7.92
N THR A 87 -31.09 2.65 9.25
CA THR A 87 -31.22 3.91 9.99
C THR A 87 -29.87 4.60 10.09
N MET A 88 -29.80 5.81 9.53
CA MET A 88 -28.64 6.69 9.56
C MET A 88 -28.82 7.68 10.70
N SER A 89 -27.89 7.68 11.66
CA SER A 89 -27.91 8.60 12.81
C SER A 89 -26.81 9.65 12.66
N LEU A 90 -27.16 10.90 12.90
CA LEU A 90 -26.22 12.01 13.01
C LEU A 90 -25.65 12.08 14.44
N SER A 91 -24.52 12.77 14.58
CA SER A 91 -23.89 12.96 15.89
C SER A 91 -24.79 13.77 16.82
N GLU A 92 -24.80 13.42 18.11
CA GLU A 92 -25.49 14.22 19.13
C GLU A 92 -24.94 15.64 19.12
N ARG A 93 -25.83 16.63 19.12
CA ARG A 93 -25.45 18.05 19.11
C ARG A 93 -26.05 18.82 20.27
N ARG A 94 -25.22 19.62 20.93
CA ARG A 94 -25.67 20.57 21.95
C ARG A 94 -25.94 21.93 21.33
N MET A 95 -27.10 22.50 21.66
CA MET A 95 -27.54 23.82 21.21
C MET A 95 -27.69 24.72 22.43
N TYR A 96 -27.09 25.91 22.39
CA TYR A 96 -27.20 26.91 23.48
C TYR A 96 -28.17 28.05 23.15
N VAL A 97 -28.76 28.02 21.96
CA VAL A 97 -29.75 28.98 21.47
C VAL A 97 -30.93 28.20 20.94
N ALA A 98 -32.14 28.59 21.35
CA ALA A 98 -33.36 27.95 20.89
C ALA A 98 -33.59 28.24 19.40
N PRO A 99 -33.75 27.22 18.53
CA PRO A 99 -34.12 27.44 17.13
C PRO A 99 -35.43 28.21 17.00
N ALA A 100 -35.47 29.15 16.05
CA ALA A 100 -36.64 29.99 15.80
C ALA A 100 -37.79 29.24 15.10
N SER A 101 -37.49 28.16 14.37
CA SER A 101 -38.48 27.33 13.68
C SER A 101 -37.94 25.94 13.35
N LYS A 102 -38.85 25.00 13.03
CA LYS A 102 -38.50 23.67 12.52
C LYS A 102 -37.62 23.74 11.27
N MET A 103 -37.85 24.72 10.39
CA MET A 103 -37.07 24.89 9.16
C MET A 103 -35.66 25.41 9.43
N ALA A 104 -35.49 26.30 10.41
CA ALA A 104 -34.16 26.75 10.82
C ALA A 104 -33.35 25.59 11.38
N LEU A 105 -33.97 24.75 12.21
CA LEU A 105 -33.36 23.54 12.74
C LEU A 105 -33.00 22.54 11.62
N LEU A 106 -33.90 22.34 10.66
CA LEU A 106 -33.63 21.46 9.51
C LEU A 106 -32.44 21.96 8.69
N GLY A 107 -32.34 23.27 8.43
CA GLY A 107 -31.20 23.86 7.71
C GLY A 107 -29.85 23.50 8.35
N ASP A 108 -29.75 23.70 9.66
CA ASP A 108 -28.57 23.34 10.45
C ASP A 108 -28.25 21.83 10.38
N ILE A 109 -29.27 20.97 10.49
CA ILE A 109 -29.12 19.50 10.39
C ILE A 109 -28.63 19.10 9.00
N LEU A 110 -29.13 19.75 7.94
CA LEU A 110 -28.73 19.44 6.56
C LEU A 110 -27.30 19.88 6.26
N GLU A 111 -26.82 20.99 6.82
CA GLU A 111 -25.41 21.38 6.72
C GLU A 111 -24.50 20.34 7.39
N GLU A 112 -24.89 19.85 8.57
CA GLU A 112 -24.16 18.80 9.27
C GLU A 112 -24.17 17.47 8.49
N LEU A 113 -25.33 17.08 7.96
CA LEU A 113 -25.46 15.89 7.12
C LEU A 113 -24.54 16.01 5.90
N LYS A 114 -24.48 17.17 5.24
CA LYS A 114 -23.54 17.41 4.13
C LYS A 114 -22.08 17.29 4.57
N ALA A 115 -21.73 17.82 5.74
CA ALA A 115 -20.38 17.70 6.29
C ALA A 115 -20.01 16.25 6.64
N GLN A 116 -20.98 15.45 7.08
CA GLN A 116 -20.82 14.03 7.45
C GLN A 116 -21.13 13.05 6.30
N ALA A 117 -21.54 13.54 5.13
CA ALA A 117 -22.02 12.73 4.00
C ALA A 117 -21.02 11.65 3.58
N ASP A 118 -19.73 12.00 3.56
CA ASP A 118 -18.64 11.07 3.23
C ASP A 118 -18.53 9.89 4.22
N THR A 119 -18.95 10.07 5.47
CA THR A 119 -18.97 9.01 6.49
C THR A 119 -20.25 8.19 6.39
N LEU A 120 -21.40 8.88 6.38
CA LEU A 120 -22.72 8.25 6.36
C LEU A 120 -22.91 7.37 5.12
N PHE A 121 -22.50 7.90 3.97
CA PHE A 121 -22.66 7.21 2.69
C PHE A 121 -21.39 6.53 2.22
N ALA A 122 -20.41 6.30 3.09
CA ALA A 122 -19.15 5.64 2.72
C ALA A 122 -19.40 4.29 2.03
N ALA A 123 -20.37 3.51 2.50
CA ALA A 123 -20.72 2.21 1.92
C ALA A 123 -21.44 2.32 0.58
N ALA A 124 -22.35 3.30 0.42
CA ALA A 124 -23.08 3.53 -0.82
C ALA A 124 -22.22 4.19 -1.91
N ARG A 125 -21.16 4.91 -1.51
CA ARG A 125 -20.18 5.54 -2.41
C ARG A 125 -18.92 4.68 -2.63
N LYS A 126 -18.91 3.42 -2.19
CA LYS A 126 -17.83 2.48 -2.53
C LYS A 126 -17.76 2.32 -4.05
N HIS A 127 -16.56 2.34 -4.61
CA HIS A 127 -16.37 1.91 -6.00
C HIS A 127 -16.70 0.42 -6.11
N GLN A 128 -17.17 -0.04 -7.29
CA GLN A 128 -17.54 -1.44 -7.50
C GLN A 128 -16.41 -2.44 -7.21
N GLU A 129 -15.14 -2.03 -7.26
CA GLU A 129 -14.01 -2.85 -6.82
C GLU A 129 -12.93 -1.96 -6.16
N ASP A 130 -12.54 -2.25 -4.91
CA ASP A 130 -11.52 -1.55 -4.13
C ASP A 130 -10.62 -2.58 -3.41
N TYR A 131 -9.55 -2.12 -2.75
CA TYR A 131 -8.81 -2.97 -1.84
C TYR A 131 -9.45 -2.97 -0.46
N TYR A 132 -9.60 -4.16 0.12
CA TYR A 132 -10.12 -4.37 1.46
C TYR A 132 -9.06 -5.03 2.32
N ILE A 133 -9.06 -4.70 3.61
CA ILE A 133 -8.25 -5.37 4.62
C ILE A 133 -9.14 -6.36 5.35
N GLY A 134 -8.77 -7.64 5.30
CA GLY A 134 -9.43 -8.72 6.01
C GLY A 134 -8.61 -9.24 7.17
N MET A 135 -9.29 -9.96 8.06
CA MET A 135 -8.68 -10.67 9.18
C MET A 135 -8.17 -12.02 8.69
N GLY A 136 -6.87 -12.13 8.40
CA GLY A 136 -6.23 -13.42 8.17
C GLY A 136 -6.06 -14.22 9.48
N ALA A 137 -5.69 -15.50 9.36
CA ALA A 137 -5.57 -16.40 10.51
C ALA A 137 -4.46 -16.00 11.50
N SER A 138 -3.41 -15.33 11.01
CA SER A 138 -2.24 -14.92 11.81
C SER A 138 -1.85 -13.46 11.63
N GLN A 139 -2.21 -12.82 10.52
CA GLN A 139 -1.93 -11.42 10.23
C GLN A 139 -3.01 -10.84 9.30
N PRO A 140 -3.15 -9.51 9.18
CA PRO A 140 -4.05 -8.90 8.23
C PRO A 140 -3.68 -9.29 6.80
N ASN A 141 -4.69 -9.44 5.96
CA ASN A 141 -4.51 -9.64 4.52
C ASN A 141 -5.16 -8.50 3.74
N ILE A 142 -4.65 -8.27 2.54
CA ILE A 142 -5.20 -7.30 1.59
C ILE A 142 -5.62 -8.04 0.32
N PHE A 143 -6.81 -7.71 -0.18
CA PHE A 143 -7.32 -8.27 -1.42
C PHE A 143 -8.15 -7.24 -2.16
N PHE A 144 -8.17 -7.39 -3.47
CA PHE A 144 -8.94 -6.56 -4.38
C PHE A 144 -10.27 -7.24 -4.70
N GLY A 145 -11.39 -6.50 -4.63
CA GLY A 145 -12.69 -7.04 -5.00
C GLY A 145 -13.85 -6.10 -4.71
N ALA A 146 -15.07 -6.60 -4.91
CA ALA A 146 -16.31 -5.84 -4.69
C ALA A 146 -16.84 -5.91 -3.24
N SER A 147 -16.26 -6.78 -2.41
CA SER A 147 -16.72 -7.03 -1.04
C SER A 147 -15.52 -7.28 -0.12
N ASP A 148 -15.80 -7.46 1.16
CA ASP A 148 -14.86 -7.89 2.22
C ASP A 148 -14.54 -9.39 2.19
N THR A 149 -14.86 -10.10 1.11
CA THR A 149 -14.50 -11.49 0.89
C THR A 149 -13.69 -11.65 -0.39
N ALA A 150 -12.57 -12.38 -0.32
CA ALA A 150 -11.74 -12.69 -1.47
C ALA A 150 -12.49 -13.57 -2.49
N ALA A 151 -12.43 -13.20 -3.76
CA ALA A 151 -13.01 -13.99 -4.83
C ALA A 151 -12.22 -15.28 -5.06
N ALA A 152 -12.93 -16.38 -5.29
CA ALA A 152 -12.34 -17.71 -5.46
C ALA A 152 -11.64 -17.91 -6.82
N ASN A 153 -12.12 -17.23 -7.85
CA ASN A 153 -11.57 -17.21 -9.21
C ASN A 153 -11.39 -15.77 -9.65
N LEU A 154 -10.21 -15.44 -10.16
CA LEU A 154 -9.84 -14.09 -10.55
C LEU A 154 -9.29 -14.12 -11.97
N THR A 155 -9.69 -13.16 -12.80
CA THR A 155 -9.20 -13.05 -14.17
C THR A 155 -8.64 -11.66 -14.41
N SER A 156 -7.50 -11.59 -15.09
CA SER A 156 -6.89 -10.35 -15.55
C SER A 156 -6.55 -10.46 -17.02
N LEU A 157 -6.81 -9.38 -17.76
CA LEU A 157 -6.24 -9.21 -19.09
C LEU A 157 -4.80 -8.71 -18.96
N LEU A 158 -3.98 -9.02 -19.97
CA LEU A 158 -2.62 -8.54 -20.13
C LEU A 158 -2.41 -8.11 -21.58
N PRO A 159 -1.45 -7.20 -21.83
CA PRO A 159 -0.86 -7.06 -23.16
C PRO A 159 -0.28 -8.38 -23.65
N LEU A 160 -0.20 -8.57 -24.97
CA LEU A 160 0.47 -9.73 -25.58
C LEU A 160 1.94 -9.80 -25.13
N LEU A 161 2.36 -10.96 -24.64
CA LEU A 161 3.66 -11.21 -24.04
C LEU A 161 4.58 -12.05 -24.94
N PHE A 162 4.01 -12.97 -25.74
CA PHE A 162 4.77 -13.93 -26.55
C PHE A 162 4.72 -13.61 -28.04
N GLY A 163 3.70 -12.88 -28.49
CA GLY A 163 3.49 -12.57 -29.91
C GLY A 163 3.07 -13.80 -30.73
N ALA A 164 2.71 -14.89 -30.07
CA ALA A 164 2.22 -16.13 -30.67
C ALA A 164 1.30 -16.85 -29.67
N PRO A 165 0.32 -17.64 -30.15
CA PRO A 165 -0.57 -18.37 -29.26
C PRO A 165 0.20 -19.27 -28.30
N THR A 166 -0.02 -19.08 -27.00
CA THR A 166 0.76 -19.73 -25.94
C THR A 166 -0.16 -20.03 -24.77
N GLN A 167 -0.13 -21.26 -24.27
CA GLN A 167 -0.85 -21.64 -23.06
C GLN A 167 0.15 -22.22 -22.06
N ILE A 168 0.19 -21.65 -20.87
CA ILE A 168 1.06 -22.08 -19.77
C ILE A 168 0.17 -22.21 -18.54
N THR A 169 0.10 -23.43 -18.02
CA THR A 169 -0.67 -23.75 -16.82
C THR A 169 0.29 -24.27 -15.76
N SER A 170 0.15 -23.73 -14.55
CA SER A 170 0.87 -24.19 -13.36
C SER A 170 0.53 -25.64 -12.99
N ALA A 171 1.41 -26.31 -12.25
CA ALA A 171 1.28 -27.74 -11.95
C ALA A 171 0.02 -28.05 -11.13
N ASN A 172 -0.36 -27.16 -10.20
CA ASN A 172 -1.57 -27.29 -9.39
C ASN A 172 -2.80 -26.58 -9.98
N SER A 173 -2.69 -26.07 -11.22
CA SER A 173 -3.73 -25.34 -11.93
C SER A 173 -4.25 -24.09 -11.18
N ILE A 174 -3.42 -23.50 -10.30
CA ILE A 174 -3.76 -22.25 -9.61
C ILE A 174 -3.61 -21.09 -10.59
N PHE A 175 -2.52 -21.06 -11.35
CA PHE A 175 -2.25 -20.06 -12.38
C PHE A 175 -2.41 -20.66 -13.77
N ASP A 176 -3.18 -20.00 -14.62
CA ASP A 176 -3.33 -20.34 -16.03
C ASP A 176 -3.19 -19.07 -16.88
N LEU A 177 -2.24 -19.07 -17.80
CA LEU A 177 -2.04 -17.98 -18.74
C LEU A 177 -2.27 -18.48 -20.16
N ASN A 178 -3.23 -17.85 -20.84
CA ASN A 178 -3.64 -18.18 -22.19
C ASN A 178 -3.52 -16.93 -23.07
N GLU A 179 -2.60 -16.97 -24.03
CA GLU A 179 -2.41 -15.96 -25.06
C GLU A 179 -2.94 -16.49 -26.40
N THR A 180 -3.82 -15.71 -27.02
CA THR A 180 -4.26 -15.83 -28.41
C THR A 180 -3.57 -14.76 -29.26
N LEU A 181 -3.93 -14.66 -30.55
CA LEU A 181 -3.39 -13.61 -31.42
C LEU A 181 -3.80 -12.18 -31.03
N THR A 182 -4.86 -12.03 -30.23
CA THR A 182 -5.47 -10.73 -29.92
C THR A 182 -5.59 -10.45 -28.43
N GLU A 183 -5.46 -11.47 -27.59
CA GLU A 183 -5.75 -11.36 -26.16
C GLU A 183 -4.82 -12.25 -25.35
N CYS A 184 -4.33 -11.75 -24.21
CA CYS A 184 -3.61 -12.52 -23.21
C CYS A 184 -4.37 -12.45 -21.89
N THR A 185 -4.78 -13.60 -21.38
CA THR A 185 -5.62 -13.72 -20.18
C THR A 185 -4.88 -14.53 -19.12
N LEU A 186 -4.83 -14.01 -17.91
CA LEU A 186 -4.35 -14.70 -16.72
C LEU A 186 -5.55 -15.03 -15.82
N THR A 187 -5.70 -16.30 -15.49
CA THR A 187 -6.71 -16.80 -14.56
C THR A 187 -6.05 -17.37 -13.31
N LEU A 188 -6.58 -17.01 -12.14
CA LEU A 188 -6.12 -17.47 -10.84
C LEU A 188 -7.26 -18.24 -10.15
N ASN A 189 -7.06 -19.52 -9.88
CA ASN A 189 -8.00 -20.42 -9.22
C ASN A 189 -7.50 -20.73 -7.79
N ILE A 190 -7.89 -19.90 -6.83
CA ILE A 190 -7.36 -19.96 -5.45
C ILE A 190 -8.32 -20.63 -4.46
N ALA A 191 -9.49 -21.06 -4.92
CA ALA A 191 -10.52 -21.70 -4.10
C ALA A 191 -9.97 -22.91 -3.30
N GLY A 192 -10.04 -22.83 -1.97
CA GLY A 192 -9.62 -23.93 -1.08
C GLY A 192 -8.11 -24.21 -1.08
N LYS A 193 -7.29 -23.33 -1.64
CA LYS A 193 -5.82 -23.43 -1.64
C LYS A 193 -5.24 -22.74 -0.42
N THR A 194 -4.26 -23.36 0.20
CA THR A 194 -3.46 -22.77 1.26
C THR A 194 -2.43 -21.78 0.69
N GLN A 195 -1.97 -20.85 1.51
CA GLN A 195 -0.95 -19.87 1.11
C GLN A 195 0.37 -20.53 0.67
N ASP A 196 0.76 -21.64 1.30
CA ASP A 196 1.97 -22.39 0.92
C ASP A 196 1.83 -23.09 -0.44
N GLU A 197 0.65 -23.64 -0.74
CA GLU A 197 0.36 -24.19 -2.06
C GLU A 197 0.41 -23.12 -3.14
N ILE A 198 -0.20 -21.95 -2.90
CA ILE A 198 -0.18 -20.81 -3.83
C ILE A 198 1.26 -20.34 -4.08
N ARG A 199 2.07 -20.20 -3.02
CA ARG A 199 3.47 -19.78 -3.14
C ARG A 199 4.31 -20.77 -3.94
N THR A 200 4.20 -22.06 -3.60
CA THR A 200 4.96 -23.12 -4.28
C THR A 200 4.62 -23.19 -5.76
N ASP A 201 3.33 -23.15 -6.09
CA ASP A 201 2.87 -23.19 -7.48
C ASP A 201 3.24 -21.90 -8.24
N TYR A 202 3.24 -20.74 -7.57
CA TYR A 202 3.69 -19.46 -8.13
C TYR A 202 5.17 -19.52 -8.54
N ASP A 203 6.05 -20.01 -7.68
CA ASP A 203 7.49 -20.06 -7.97
C ASP A 203 7.77 -21.00 -9.16
N GLN A 204 7.09 -22.14 -9.20
CA GLN A 204 7.16 -23.07 -10.34
C GLN A 204 6.61 -22.44 -11.62
N PHE A 205 5.47 -21.76 -11.54
CA PHE A 205 4.83 -21.11 -12.67
C PHE A 205 5.73 -20.02 -13.26
N ILE A 206 6.23 -19.09 -12.43
CA ILE A 206 7.16 -18.02 -12.85
C ILE A 206 8.44 -18.61 -13.47
N GLY A 207 8.91 -19.75 -12.96
CA GLY A 207 10.09 -20.44 -13.50
C GLY A 207 9.93 -21.03 -14.91
N GLN A 208 8.70 -21.18 -15.41
CA GLN A 208 8.43 -21.73 -16.76
C GLN A 208 8.62 -20.69 -17.87
N PHE A 209 8.64 -19.40 -17.53
CA PHE A 209 8.63 -18.32 -18.53
C PHE A 209 10.03 -17.96 -19.01
N THR A 210 10.20 -17.94 -20.34
CA THR A 210 11.37 -17.34 -21.01
C THR A 210 11.08 -15.90 -21.47
N LEU A 211 10.34 -15.15 -20.66
CA LEU A 211 10.00 -13.76 -20.95
C LEU A 211 11.17 -12.81 -20.64
N GLY A 212 11.27 -11.73 -21.40
CA GLY A 212 12.15 -10.61 -21.05
C GLY A 212 11.75 -9.98 -19.71
N ALA A 213 12.68 -9.26 -19.07
CA ALA A 213 12.50 -8.72 -17.72
C ALA A 213 11.23 -7.85 -17.54
N GLY A 214 10.87 -7.07 -18.57
CA GLY A 214 9.64 -6.27 -18.57
C GLY A 214 8.36 -7.12 -18.54
N GLY A 215 8.27 -8.13 -19.42
CA GLY A 215 7.11 -9.03 -19.49
C GLY A 215 6.95 -9.85 -18.21
N LEU A 216 8.05 -10.36 -17.65
CA LEU A 216 8.00 -11.09 -16.40
C LEU A 216 7.60 -10.20 -15.21
N SER A 217 8.13 -8.97 -15.13
CA SER A 217 7.77 -8.01 -14.08
C SER A 217 6.29 -7.64 -14.15
N LEU A 218 5.76 -7.48 -15.37
CA LEU A 218 4.34 -7.21 -15.60
C LEU A 218 3.48 -8.39 -15.11
N LEU A 219 3.83 -9.63 -15.48
CA LEU A 219 3.12 -10.82 -15.04
C LEU A 219 3.11 -10.96 -13.51
N LYS A 220 4.28 -10.83 -12.87
CA LYS A 220 4.40 -10.86 -11.40
C LYS A 220 3.51 -9.81 -10.74
N ARG A 221 3.51 -8.58 -11.26
CA ARG A 221 2.65 -7.49 -10.76
C ARG A 221 1.17 -7.81 -10.91
N ARG A 222 0.74 -8.34 -12.06
CA ARG A 222 -0.67 -8.70 -12.30
C ARG A 222 -1.16 -9.80 -11.37
N ILE A 223 -0.30 -10.77 -11.07
CA ILE A 223 -0.58 -11.80 -10.06
C ILE A 223 -0.72 -11.14 -8.67
N ALA A 224 0.24 -10.30 -8.28
CA ALA A 224 0.24 -9.65 -6.98
C ALA A 224 -0.95 -8.70 -6.75
N GLU A 225 -1.42 -8.01 -7.80
CA GLU A 225 -2.60 -7.14 -7.77
C GLU A 225 -3.91 -7.90 -7.51
N ARG A 226 -3.96 -9.20 -7.80
CA ARG A 226 -5.18 -10.02 -7.74
C ARG A 226 -5.20 -10.99 -6.56
N LEU A 227 -4.05 -11.51 -6.15
CA LEU A 227 -3.99 -12.44 -5.02
C LEU A 227 -4.43 -11.77 -3.71
N PRO A 228 -5.18 -12.47 -2.87
CA PRO A 228 -5.30 -12.14 -1.45
C PRO A 228 -3.97 -12.41 -0.76
N LEU A 229 -3.32 -11.35 -0.30
CA LEU A 229 -1.96 -11.42 0.24
C LEU A 229 -1.94 -11.00 1.70
N ASP A 230 -1.31 -11.82 2.52
CA ASP A 230 -0.89 -11.39 3.86
C ASP A 230 0.15 -10.27 3.74
N PHE A 231 0.25 -9.40 4.73
CA PHE A 231 1.18 -8.26 4.69
C PHE A 231 2.64 -8.71 4.47
N ASP A 232 3.10 -9.78 5.11
CA ASP A 232 4.45 -10.32 4.89
C ASP A 232 4.67 -10.86 3.46
N GLN A 233 3.61 -11.29 2.79
CA GLN A 233 3.69 -11.85 1.45
C GLN A 233 3.68 -10.76 0.38
N LEU A 234 3.14 -9.57 0.69
CA LEU A 234 2.98 -8.49 -0.29
C LEU A 234 4.27 -8.21 -1.06
N LEU A 235 5.37 -8.04 -0.33
CA LEU A 235 6.65 -7.68 -0.93
C LEU A 235 7.36 -8.87 -1.59
N TYR A 236 6.99 -10.10 -1.21
CA TYR A 236 7.41 -11.30 -1.95
C TYR A 236 6.84 -11.30 -3.37
N TYR A 237 5.53 -11.11 -3.52
CA TYR A 237 4.89 -11.16 -4.84
C TYR A 237 5.22 -9.94 -5.72
N TYR A 238 5.34 -8.74 -5.13
CA TYR A 238 5.70 -7.55 -5.88
C TYR A 238 7.20 -7.47 -6.21
N TYR A 239 8.10 -7.92 -5.32
CA TYR A 239 9.55 -7.64 -5.41
C TYR A 239 10.45 -8.86 -5.24
N GLY A 240 9.89 -10.07 -5.10
CA GLY A 240 10.67 -11.27 -4.84
C GLY A 240 11.40 -11.23 -3.50
N TRP A 241 10.95 -10.41 -2.53
CA TRP A 241 11.62 -10.29 -1.24
C TRP A 241 11.37 -11.54 -0.39
N ASN A 242 12.40 -12.39 -0.30
CA ASN A 242 12.43 -13.57 0.54
C ASN A 242 13.21 -13.25 1.83
N THR A 243 12.49 -13.16 2.94
CA THR A 243 13.06 -12.89 4.28
C THR A 243 13.69 -14.12 4.93
N THR A 244 13.42 -15.32 4.44
CA THR A 244 14.03 -16.57 4.94
C THR A 244 15.45 -16.74 4.40
N ASP A 245 15.64 -16.41 3.12
CA ASP A 245 16.92 -16.52 2.41
C ASP A 245 17.60 -15.18 2.17
N ASN A 246 17.03 -14.10 2.70
CA ASN A 246 17.60 -12.76 2.72
C ASN A 246 17.96 -12.22 1.33
N TYR A 247 17.05 -12.30 0.37
CA TYR A 247 17.25 -11.72 -0.95
C TYR A 247 16.01 -10.99 -1.48
N LEU A 248 16.20 -10.12 -2.48
CA LEU A 248 15.11 -9.47 -3.22
C LEU A 248 15.50 -9.13 -4.65
N ASP A 249 14.52 -9.04 -5.55
CA ASP A 249 14.73 -8.69 -6.95
C ASP A 249 14.76 -7.17 -7.16
N LEU A 250 15.75 -6.68 -7.89
CA LEU A 250 15.81 -5.30 -8.34
C LEU A 250 14.89 -5.09 -9.55
N GLN A 251 14.15 -3.99 -9.54
CA GLN A 251 13.20 -3.65 -10.60
C GLN A 251 13.40 -2.22 -11.08
N ALA A 252 13.01 -1.98 -12.33
CA ALA A 252 12.99 -0.64 -12.90
C ALA A 252 12.07 0.29 -12.09
N GLY A 253 12.55 1.51 -11.84
CA GLY A 253 11.88 2.51 -11.01
C GLY A 253 12.23 2.45 -9.53
N MET A 254 13.06 1.50 -9.09
CA MET A 254 13.68 1.54 -7.76
C MET A 254 14.85 2.53 -7.73
N ARG A 255 15.29 2.86 -6.51
CA ARG A 255 16.54 3.56 -6.24
C ARG A 255 17.33 2.78 -5.20
N LEU A 256 18.64 2.64 -5.36
CA LEU A 256 19.51 2.04 -4.35
C LEU A 256 20.15 3.16 -3.55
N ARG A 257 19.95 3.15 -2.22
CA ARG A 257 20.77 3.91 -1.29
C ARG A 257 21.94 3.02 -0.86
N VAL A 258 23.16 3.48 -1.12
CA VAL A 258 24.38 2.79 -0.74
C VAL A 258 25.04 3.56 0.40
N ASP A 259 25.03 2.99 1.59
CA ASP A 259 25.65 3.56 2.78
C ASP A 259 27.04 2.95 2.95
N LEU A 260 28.08 3.79 2.89
CA LEU A 260 29.47 3.37 3.00
C LEU A 260 29.97 3.53 4.44
N GLN A 261 30.83 2.61 4.84
CA GLN A 261 31.59 2.69 6.08
C GLN A 261 33.08 2.62 5.78
N ASN A 262 33.83 3.61 6.29
CA ASN A 262 35.28 3.64 6.20
C ASN A 262 35.89 3.04 7.46
N TYR A 263 36.95 2.26 7.29
CA TYR A 263 37.72 1.77 8.41
C TYR A 263 38.53 2.91 9.03
N GLN A 264 38.24 3.24 10.29
CA GLN A 264 39.02 4.18 11.07
C GLN A 264 40.17 3.45 11.72
N PHE A 265 41.37 3.67 11.18
CA PHE A 265 42.59 3.23 11.82
C PHE A 265 42.94 4.19 12.95
N VAL A 266 43.06 3.65 14.17
CA VAL A 266 43.61 4.38 15.31
C VAL A 266 44.98 3.82 15.67
N GLN A 267 45.94 4.72 15.86
CA GLN A 267 47.31 4.39 16.21
C GLN A 267 47.37 3.56 17.50
N ALA A 268 48.25 2.55 17.54
CA ALA A 268 48.33 1.59 18.64
C ALA A 268 48.69 2.19 20.01
N SER A 269 49.13 3.46 20.06
CA SER A 269 49.53 4.16 21.27
C SER A 269 48.36 4.62 22.14
N ASP A 270 47.13 4.62 21.61
CA ASP A 270 45.94 4.96 22.38
C ASP A 270 45.16 3.68 22.75
N PRO A 271 45.29 3.18 24.00
CA PRO A 271 44.61 1.96 24.44
C PRO A 271 43.11 2.16 24.66
N THR A 272 42.61 3.40 24.61
CA THR A 272 41.18 3.73 24.82
C THR A 272 40.40 3.81 23.51
N ALA A 273 41.09 3.92 22.38
CA ALA A 273 40.45 4.08 21.08
C ALA A 273 40.11 2.74 20.43
N GLN A 274 38.83 2.55 20.10
CA GLN A 274 38.37 1.38 19.35
C GLN A 274 38.66 1.56 17.85
N ARG A 275 39.19 0.52 17.22
CA ARG A 275 39.31 0.43 15.76
C ARG A 275 38.04 -0.16 15.20
N GLY A 276 37.57 0.36 14.08
CA GLY A 276 36.37 -0.17 13.46
C GLY A 276 35.90 0.62 12.26
N PHE A 277 34.78 0.18 11.71
CA PHE A 277 34.10 0.86 10.62
C PHE A 277 33.22 1.98 11.18
N ALA A 278 33.35 3.17 10.60
CA ALA A 278 32.50 4.33 10.88
C ALA A 278 31.83 4.79 9.59
N GLY A 279 30.62 5.34 9.70
CA GLY A 279 29.88 5.84 8.54
C GLY A 279 30.68 6.91 7.78
N SER A 280 30.76 6.79 6.45
CA SER A 280 31.56 7.69 5.61
C SER A 280 30.76 8.42 4.52
N GLY A 281 29.44 8.23 4.50
CA GLY A 281 28.53 8.87 3.57
C GLY A 281 27.66 7.88 2.82
N SER A 282 26.73 8.42 2.05
CA SER A 282 25.77 7.65 1.26
C SER A 282 25.63 8.23 -0.13
N PHE A 283 25.32 7.40 -1.11
CA PHE A 283 24.96 7.84 -2.45
C PHE A 283 23.79 7.04 -3.00
N TYR A 284 23.13 7.60 -4.03
CA TYR A 284 21.89 7.07 -4.57
C TYR A 284 22.05 6.70 -6.03
N ILE A 285 21.58 5.50 -6.40
CA ILE A 285 21.68 4.96 -7.75
C ILE A 285 20.27 4.65 -8.25
N PRO A 286 19.74 5.37 -9.24
CA PRO A 286 18.46 5.00 -9.83
C PRO A 286 18.60 3.69 -10.63
N VAL A 287 17.61 2.81 -10.53
CA VAL A 287 17.54 1.54 -11.25
C VAL A 287 16.48 1.67 -12.34
N ASN A 288 16.88 1.50 -13.60
CA ASN A 288 16.00 1.74 -14.75
C ASN A 288 16.17 0.65 -15.79
N SER A 289 15.11 0.35 -16.55
CA SER A 289 15.24 -0.46 -17.76
C SER A 289 15.76 0.39 -18.91
N TYR A 290 16.51 -0.22 -19.82
CA TYR A 290 16.93 0.40 -21.07
C TYR A 290 17.02 -0.63 -22.19
N THR A 291 16.76 -0.18 -23.42
CA THR A 291 17.00 -0.98 -24.62
C THR A 291 18.49 -0.98 -24.92
N HIS A 292 19.10 -2.16 -24.96
CA HIS A 292 20.48 -2.32 -25.41
C HIS A 292 20.52 -2.46 -26.93
N ASN A 293 21.45 -1.77 -27.59
CA ASN A 293 21.61 -1.81 -29.04
C ASN A 293 22.38 -3.06 -29.48
N ASP A 294 21.85 -4.24 -29.19
CA ASP A 294 22.28 -5.51 -29.78
C ASP A 294 21.33 -5.91 -30.92
N ALA A 295 21.61 -7.02 -31.60
CA ALA A 295 20.80 -7.48 -32.73
C ALA A 295 19.33 -7.78 -32.36
N GLY A 296 19.04 -8.00 -31.07
CA GLY A 296 17.70 -8.31 -30.55
C GLY A 296 16.99 -7.15 -29.84
N ASN A 297 17.64 -5.99 -29.71
CA ASN A 297 17.18 -4.87 -28.87
C ASN A 297 16.81 -5.31 -27.44
N SER A 298 17.68 -6.09 -26.80
CA SER A 298 17.44 -6.67 -25.48
C SER A 298 17.07 -5.60 -24.45
N GLN A 299 16.02 -5.86 -23.66
CA GLN A 299 15.67 -5.02 -22.51
C GLN A 299 16.50 -5.44 -21.29
N LEU A 300 17.37 -4.55 -20.82
CA LEU A 300 18.26 -4.79 -19.69
C LEU A 300 17.93 -3.86 -18.53
N LEU A 301 18.37 -4.23 -17.32
CA LEU A 301 18.31 -3.37 -16.15
C LEU A 301 19.64 -2.64 -15.98
N GLY A 302 19.58 -1.35 -15.65
CA GLY A 302 20.71 -0.45 -15.62
C GLY A 302 20.74 0.40 -14.36
N PHE A 303 21.95 0.80 -13.95
CA PHE A 303 22.25 1.60 -12.77
C PHE A 303 22.39 3.09 -13.16
N GLY A 304 21.27 3.64 -13.61
CA GLY A 304 21.08 5.05 -13.95
C GLY A 304 20.85 5.28 -15.43
N PRO A 305 19.91 6.16 -15.82
CA PRO A 305 19.42 6.24 -17.20
C PRO A 305 20.46 6.83 -18.16
N PHE A 306 21.29 7.76 -17.69
CA PHE A 306 22.39 8.32 -18.47
C PHE A 306 23.53 7.30 -18.62
N LEU A 307 24.01 6.75 -17.51
CA LEU A 307 25.16 5.84 -17.49
C LEU A 307 24.89 4.55 -18.26
N SER A 308 23.69 4.00 -18.16
CA SER A 308 23.33 2.74 -18.84
C SER A 308 23.31 2.86 -20.37
N ARG A 309 23.24 4.09 -20.90
CA ARG A 309 23.33 4.38 -22.34
C ARG A 309 24.74 4.75 -22.81
N LEU A 310 25.68 4.95 -21.89
CA LEU A 310 27.06 5.17 -22.27
C LEU A 310 27.62 3.89 -22.89
N GLN A 311 28.25 4.05 -24.05
CA GLN A 311 28.97 2.95 -24.71
C GLN A 311 30.37 2.74 -24.11
N THR A 312 30.68 3.38 -22.99
CA THR A 312 31.95 3.24 -22.28
C THR A 312 32.01 1.89 -21.57
N GLU A 313 33.19 1.29 -21.55
CA GLU A 313 33.45 0.04 -20.84
C GLU A 313 34.41 0.28 -19.69
N SER A 314 34.03 -0.13 -18.48
CA SER A 314 34.97 -0.25 -17.37
C SER A 314 35.80 -1.51 -17.52
N ARG A 315 37.09 -1.42 -17.14
CA ARG A 315 38.02 -2.56 -17.10
C ARG A 315 38.07 -3.23 -15.73
N VAL A 316 37.43 -2.63 -14.71
CA VAL A 316 37.45 -3.14 -13.33
C VAL A 316 36.75 -4.48 -13.27
N ASP A 317 37.40 -5.46 -12.65
CA ASP A 317 36.80 -6.76 -12.39
C ASP A 317 36.03 -6.74 -11.07
N ILE A 318 34.82 -6.17 -11.12
CA ILE A 318 34.01 -5.93 -9.91
C ILE A 318 33.62 -7.19 -9.14
N ALA A 319 33.72 -8.38 -9.75
CA ALA A 319 33.50 -9.65 -9.08
C ALA A 319 34.59 -9.98 -8.05
N ASN A 320 35.83 -9.59 -8.34
CA ASN A 320 36.99 -9.87 -7.50
C ASN A 320 37.44 -8.63 -6.72
N GLU A 321 37.39 -7.46 -7.34
CA GLU A 321 37.90 -6.21 -6.77
C GLU A 321 36.82 -5.34 -6.10
N GLY A 322 35.53 -5.66 -6.31
CA GLY A 322 34.41 -4.80 -5.94
C GLY A 322 34.31 -3.53 -6.80
N ALA A 323 33.11 -2.96 -6.86
CA ALA A 323 32.81 -1.70 -7.52
C ALA A 323 33.18 -0.52 -6.60
N GLY A 324 34.01 0.41 -7.09
CA GLY A 324 34.28 1.68 -6.41
C GLY A 324 33.18 2.73 -6.64
N GLY A 325 32.30 2.49 -7.62
CA GLY A 325 31.14 3.32 -7.91
C GLY A 325 30.37 2.85 -9.14
N VAL A 326 29.38 3.64 -9.56
CA VAL A 326 28.45 3.29 -10.65
C VAL A 326 29.13 3.11 -12.02
N LEU A 327 30.26 3.76 -12.28
CA LEU A 327 31.01 3.61 -13.54
C LEU A 327 31.59 2.20 -13.71
N ASP A 328 31.96 1.54 -12.60
CA ASP A 328 32.53 0.20 -12.64
C ASP A 328 31.50 -0.86 -13.05
N LEU A 329 30.22 -0.53 -12.93
CA LEU A 329 29.11 -1.41 -13.32
C LEU A 329 28.92 -1.47 -14.84
N LEU A 330 29.55 -0.58 -15.62
CA LEU A 330 29.31 -0.44 -17.07
C LEU A 330 30.02 -1.47 -17.97
N LYS A 331 30.84 -2.37 -17.41
CA LYS A 331 31.50 -3.47 -18.14
C LYS A 331 30.46 -4.32 -18.88
N ALA A 332 30.71 -4.65 -20.14
CA ALA A 332 29.74 -5.34 -21.00
C ALA A 332 29.19 -6.64 -20.38
N GLY A 333 30.05 -7.43 -19.74
CA GLY A 333 29.63 -8.67 -19.07
C GLY A 333 28.62 -8.47 -17.94
N ASN A 334 28.63 -7.31 -17.28
CA ASN A 334 27.75 -7.00 -16.16
C ASN A 334 26.34 -6.64 -16.61
N ARG A 335 26.11 -6.33 -17.90
CA ARG A 335 24.81 -5.87 -18.40
C ARG A 335 23.82 -7.02 -18.42
N LYS A 336 22.93 -7.07 -17.43
CA LYS A 336 21.97 -8.15 -17.21
C LYS A 336 20.53 -7.66 -17.19
N ALA A 337 19.61 -8.55 -17.53
CA ALA A 337 18.17 -8.26 -17.56
C ALA A 337 17.55 -8.32 -16.15
N PHE A 338 18.07 -9.23 -15.32
CA PHE A 338 17.62 -9.47 -13.96
C PHE A 338 18.77 -9.22 -12.99
N TYR A 339 18.51 -8.56 -11.87
CA TYR A 339 19.43 -8.48 -10.74
C TYR A 339 18.72 -8.79 -9.44
N ARG A 340 19.43 -9.41 -8.51
CA ARG A 340 18.96 -9.77 -7.18
C ARG A 340 20.00 -9.32 -6.15
N LEU A 341 19.52 -8.66 -5.10
CA LEU A 341 20.31 -8.34 -3.92
C LEU A 341 20.26 -9.51 -2.95
N PHE A 342 21.42 -9.89 -2.42
CA PHE A 342 21.58 -10.89 -1.38
C PHE A 342 22.21 -10.25 -0.15
N PHE A 343 21.57 -10.48 0.99
CA PHE A 343 22.03 -10.07 2.30
C PHE A 343 22.48 -11.30 3.09
N PRO A 344 23.57 -11.21 3.88
CA PRO A 344 24.04 -12.30 4.71
C PRO A 344 23.02 -12.58 5.81
N LYS A 345 22.87 -13.86 6.17
CA LYS A 345 22.10 -14.26 7.36
C LYS A 345 22.80 -13.81 8.64
N ASP A 346 24.14 -13.81 8.63
CA ASP A 346 24.97 -13.25 9.68
C ASP A 346 25.98 -12.23 9.11
N PRO A 347 25.79 -10.92 9.35
CA PRO A 347 26.68 -9.87 8.86
C PRO A 347 28.05 -9.83 9.59
N SER A 348 28.27 -10.69 10.59
CA SER A 348 29.52 -10.79 11.36
C SER A 348 30.50 -11.86 10.85
N THR A 349 30.15 -12.56 9.78
CA THR A 349 30.95 -13.64 9.19
C THR A 349 32.32 -13.19 8.66
N SER A 350 33.25 -14.14 8.56
CA SER A 350 34.66 -13.96 8.17
C SER A 350 34.91 -13.55 6.71
N LEU A 351 33.88 -13.08 5.99
CA LEU A 351 33.87 -12.86 4.54
C LEU A 351 34.64 -11.63 4.05
N GLY A 352 35.29 -10.92 4.96
CA GLY A 352 35.82 -9.60 4.69
C GLY A 352 34.71 -8.55 4.79
N PRO A 353 35.02 -7.36 5.34
CA PRO A 353 34.04 -6.32 5.60
C PRO A 353 33.34 -5.79 4.34
N GLU A 354 33.89 -6.00 3.15
CA GLU A 354 33.39 -5.55 1.86
C GLU A 354 32.26 -6.39 1.25
N ARG A 355 32.02 -7.60 1.77
CA ARG A 355 31.12 -8.59 1.18
C ARG A 355 29.77 -8.71 1.88
N VAL A 356 29.33 -7.61 2.51
CA VAL A 356 28.09 -7.54 3.30
C VAL A 356 26.83 -7.51 2.45
N VAL A 357 26.87 -7.02 1.21
CA VAL A 357 25.72 -7.16 0.28
C VAL A 357 26.25 -7.50 -1.09
N THR A 358 25.65 -8.51 -1.71
CA THR A 358 26.06 -9.00 -3.03
C THR A 358 24.94 -8.84 -4.04
N ILE A 359 25.30 -8.33 -5.20
CA ILE A 359 24.40 -8.21 -6.34
C ILE A 359 24.75 -9.31 -7.33
N ILE A 360 23.77 -10.13 -7.67
CA ILE A 360 23.88 -11.13 -8.74
C ILE A 360 23.00 -10.70 -9.90
N GLY A 361 23.53 -10.77 -11.12
CA GLY A 361 22.84 -10.46 -12.36
C GLY A 361 22.77 -11.65 -13.31
N ALA A 362 21.63 -11.83 -13.97
CA ALA A 362 21.37 -12.92 -14.93
C ALA A 362 20.61 -12.43 -16.18
N ASN A 363 20.72 -13.17 -17.28
CA ASN A 363 20.02 -12.82 -18.53
C ASN A 363 18.57 -13.33 -18.52
N THR A 364 18.30 -14.43 -17.81
CA THR A 364 16.98 -15.07 -17.74
C THR A 364 16.55 -15.32 -16.30
N ALA A 365 15.25 -15.49 -16.08
CA ALA A 365 14.72 -15.86 -14.76
C ALA A 365 15.22 -17.25 -14.31
N GLN A 366 15.39 -18.18 -15.25
CA GLN A 366 15.92 -19.51 -14.97
C GLN A 366 17.39 -19.47 -14.51
N GLU A 367 18.22 -18.66 -15.18
CA GLU A 367 19.60 -18.42 -14.73
C GLU A 367 19.63 -17.79 -13.33
N MET A 368 18.73 -16.84 -13.04
CA MET A 368 18.61 -16.24 -11.71
C MET A 368 18.19 -17.26 -10.63
N ALA A 369 17.26 -18.16 -10.94
CA ALA A 369 16.84 -19.23 -10.03
C ALA A 369 17.99 -20.20 -9.73
N ALA A 370 18.75 -20.60 -10.76
CA ALA A 370 19.94 -21.41 -10.60
C ALA A 370 21.02 -20.69 -9.76
N ALA A 371 21.27 -19.41 -10.02
CA ALA A 371 22.21 -18.60 -9.26
C ALA A 371 21.79 -18.43 -7.79
N THR A 372 20.49 -18.30 -7.53
CA THR A 372 19.94 -18.23 -6.17
C THR A 372 20.16 -19.54 -5.40
N THR A 373 19.93 -20.67 -6.05
CA THR A 373 20.14 -21.99 -5.42
C THR A 373 21.63 -22.27 -5.14
N GLY A 374 22.52 -21.76 -6.00
CA GLY A 374 23.96 -21.90 -5.84
C GLY A 374 24.59 -20.87 -4.88
N PHE A 375 23.85 -19.85 -4.45
CA PHE A 375 24.37 -18.82 -3.56
C PHE A 375 24.51 -19.34 -2.14
N ASN A 376 25.73 -19.31 -1.60
CA ASN A 376 25.98 -19.59 -0.19
C ASN A 376 26.12 -18.26 0.57
N PRO A 377 25.18 -17.90 1.46
CA PRO A 377 25.22 -16.64 2.20
C PRO A 377 26.39 -16.53 3.17
N ASP A 378 26.89 -17.66 3.69
CA ASP A 378 27.97 -17.70 4.68
C ASP A 378 29.36 -17.69 4.03
N ALA A 379 29.43 -18.09 2.77
CA ALA A 379 30.67 -18.15 2.00
C ALA A 379 30.77 -17.04 0.92
N ASN A 380 29.68 -16.32 0.66
CA ASN A 380 29.50 -15.34 -0.42
C ASN A 380 30.20 -15.76 -1.73
N LEU A 381 30.00 -17.03 -2.10
CA LEU A 381 30.61 -17.66 -3.25
C LEU A 381 29.87 -17.21 -4.50
N ALA A 382 30.62 -16.70 -5.47
CA ALA A 382 30.08 -16.32 -6.77
C ALA A 382 29.43 -17.56 -7.43
N PRO A 383 28.16 -17.50 -7.85
CA PRO A 383 27.57 -18.58 -8.62
C PRO A 383 28.34 -18.76 -9.93
N SER A 384 28.45 -20.01 -10.40
CA SER A 384 29.02 -20.31 -11.72
C SER A 384 28.18 -19.76 -12.89
N ALA A 385 26.95 -19.31 -12.60
CA ALA A 385 26.01 -18.70 -13.54
C ALA A 385 25.76 -17.23 -13.16
N GLY A 386 25.81 -16.34 -14.15
CA GLY A 386 25.57 -14.91 -13.98
C GLY A 386 26.82 -14.08 -13.65
N VAL A 387 26.61 -12.81 -13.32
CA VAL A 387 27.65 -11.91 -12.81
C VAL A 387 27.36 -11.59 -11.36
N SER A 388 28.37 -11.73 -10.49
CA SER A 388 28.27 -11.39 -9.07
C SER A 388 29.23 -10.25 -8.75
N PHE A 389 28.79 -9.28 -7.95
CA PHE A 389 29.64 -8.18 -7.48
C PHE A 389 29.16 -7.56 -6.17
N PHE A 390 30.02 -6.73 -5.57
CA PHE A 390 29.81 -5.99 -4.33
C PHE A 390 30.43 -4.60 -4.45
N PHE A 391 30.14 -3.67 -3.53
CA PHE A 391 30.83 -2.37 -3.47
C PHE A 391 32.10 -2.46 -2.61
N ARG A 392 33.15 -1.73 -2.99
CA ARG A 392 34.42 -1.69 -2.24
C ARG A 392 34.20 -1.11 -0.84
N GLY A 393 34.86 -1.73 0.15
CA GLY A 393 34.69 -1.37 1.56
C GLY A 393 33.35 -1.84 2.12
N LYS A 394 33.12 -1.60 3.41
CA LYS A 394 31.89 -2.07 4.05
C LYS A 394 30.71 -1.19 3.61
N ALA A 395 29.83 -1.77 2.81
CA ALA A 395 28.69 -1.08 2.22
C ALA A 395 27.38 -1.80 2.55
N MET A 396 26.37 -1.04 2.95
CA MET A 396 24.97 -1.49 3.02
C MET A 396 24.23 -0.95 1.81
N ILE A 397 23.40 -1.78 1.19
CA ILE A 397 22.56 -1.39 0.05
C ILE A 397 21.11 -1.51 0.48
N ILE A 398 20.37 -0.41 0.41
CA ILE A 398 18.98 -0.33 0.80
C ILE A 398 18.18 0.03 -0.46
N PRO A 399 17.37 -0.91 -0.98
CA PRO A 399 16.47 -0.61 -2.09
C PRO A 399 15.34 0.30 -1.58
N GLU A 400 15.02 1.30 -2.39
CA GLU A 400 13.98 2.28 -2.14
C GLU A 400 12.98 2.26 -3.30
N ILE A 401 11.72 2.46 -2.97
CA ILE A 401 10.60 2.57 -3.91
C ILE A 401 10.02 3.98 -3.85
N GLN A 402 9.50 4.44 -4.98
CA GLN A 402 8.82 5.73 -5.05
C GLN A 402 7.34 5.58 -4.71
N VAL A 403 6.87 6.39 -3.77
CA VAL A 403 5.46 6.58 -3.40
C VAL A 403 5.11 8.06 -3.54
N PHE A 404 3.83 8.41 -3.47
CA PHE A 404 3.39 9.80 -3.49
C PHE A 404 2.68 10.16 -2.19
N VAL A 405 3.12 11.23 -1.54
CA VAL A 405 2.51 11.75 -0.32
C VAL A 405 2.03 13.15 -0.62
N GLN A 406 0.71 13.38 -0.56
CA GLN A 406 0.11 14.67 -0.96
C GLN A 406 0.61 15.14 -2.35
N ASN A 407 0.68 14.20 -3.31
CA ASN A 407 1.19 14.40 -4.67
C ASN A 407 2.69 14.74 -4.80
N GLU A 408 3.44 14.75 -3.70
CA GLU A 408 4.89 14.84 -3.74
C GLU A 408 5.50 13.45 -3.85
N ALA A 409 6.43 13.27 -4.79
CA ALA A 409 7.11 12.01 -4.96
C ALA A 409 8.19 11.81 -3.87
N VAL A 410 8.02 10.78 -3.04
CA VAL A 410 8.92 10.46 -1.93
C VAL A 410 9.49 9.06 -2.14
N TYR A 411 10.80 8.89 -1.91
CA TYR A 411 11.44 7.58 -1.90
C TYR A 411 11.48 7.04 -0.48
N VAL A 412 10.96 5.84 -0.29
CA VAL A 412 10.95 5.13 0.99
C VAL A 412 11.69 3.80 0.86
N PRO A 413 12.37 3.31 1.91
CA PRO A 413 12.95 1.97 1.91
C PRO A 413 11.90 0.91 1.60
N LEU A 414 12.29 -0.13 0.87
CA LEU A 414 11.43 -1.30 0.69
C LEU A 414 11.16 -1.93 2.05
N GLY A 415 9.88 -2.17 2.36
CA GLY A 415 9.44 -2.58 3.70
C GLY A 415 8.88 -1.47 4.56
N ALA A 416 8.93 -0.21 4.09
CA ALA A 416 8.21 0.87 4.75
C ALA A 416 6.70 0.59 4.81
N THR A 417 6.08 0.91 5.93
CA THR A 417 4.63 0.74 6.14
C THR A 417 3.89 2.08 6.15
N LEU A 418 2.57 2.03 6.02
CA LEU A 418 1.71 3.22 6.16
C LEU A 418 1.93 3.92 7.53
N ARG A 419 2.12 3.15 8.60
CA ARG A 419 2.44 3.65 9.94
C ARG A 419 3.69 4.50 9.95
N GLN A 420 4.80 3.98 9.44
CA GLN A 420 6.07 4.71 9.42
C GLN A 420 6.01 5.99 8.59
N LEU A 421 5.18 6.00 7.55
CA LEU A 421 4.94 7.18 6.74
C LEU A 421 4.13 8.25 7.50
N LEU A 422 3.15 7.81 8.29
CA LEU A 422 2.34 8.66 9.17
C LEU A 422 3.15 9.19 10.35
N GLU A 423 3.98 8.36 10.98
CA GLU A 423 4.89 8.72 12.08
C GLU A 423 5.88 9.83 11.69
N ALA A 424 6.19 9.96 10.40
CA ALA A 424 7.01 11.06 9.89
C ALA A 424 6.27 12.41 9.84
N LYS A 425 4.95 12.42 10.05
CA LYS A 425 4.06 13.58 9.91
C LYS A 425 3.28 13.90 11.18
N ASP A 426 2.91 12.89 11.96
CA ASP A 426 2.19 13.02 13.22
C ASP A 426 2.58 11.89 14.18
N ASP A 427 2.34 12.07 15.47
CA ASP A 427 2.60 11.04 16.47
C ASP A 427 1.49 9.98 16.41
N VAL A 428 1.81 8.79 15.90
CA VAL A 428 0.88 7.65 15.92
C VAL A 428 1.03 6.94 17.28
N PRO A 429 -0.02 6.87 18.12
CA PRO A 429 0.06 6.18 19.39
C PRO A 429 0.47 4.72 19.18
N THR A 430 1.57 4.33 19.81
CA THR A 430 2.05 2.95 19.84
C THR A 430 1.32 2.10 20.89
N ALA A 431 0.33 2.67 21.58
CA ALA A 431 -0.19 2.12 22.83
C ALA A 431 -1.50 1.32 22.65
N LEU A 432 -1.37 0.02 22.93
CA LEU A 432 -2.35 -1.08 23.05
C LEU A 432 -2.49 -1.91 21.76
N SER A 433 -1.68 -2.97 21.71
CA SER A 433 -1.91 -4.14 20.85
C SER A 433 -3.40 -4.49 20.84
N GLY A 434 -4.06 -4.39 19.69
CA GLY A 434 -5.48 -4.73 19.56
C GLY A 434 -6.44 -3.55 19.31
N GLN A 435 -5.95 -2.31 19.21
CA GLN A 435 -6.79 -1.18 18.81
C GLN A 435 -6.75 -0.93 17.30
N ASP A 436 -7.93 -0.73 16.70
CA ASP A 436 -8.05 -0.22 15.34
C ASP A 436 -7.78 1.29 15.33
N LEU A 437 -6.58 1.67 14.90
CA LEU A 437 -6.14 3.06 14.84
C LEU A 437 -6.61 3.78 13.56
N ALA A 438 -7.33 3.12 12.65
CA ALA A 438 -7.83 3.74 11.42
C ALA A 438 -8.77 4.92 11.71
N GLY A 439 -9.52 4.87 12.82
CA GLY A 439 -10.36 5.99 13.27
C GLY A 439 -9.60 7.13 13.94
N PHE A 440 -8.40 6.87 14.50
CA PHE A 440 -7.60 7.84 15.25
C PHE A 440 -6.70 8.69 14.34
N ALA A 441 -6.08 8.08 13.32
CA ALA A 441 -5.08 8.73 12.47
C ALA A 441 -5.66 9.70 11.42
N GLY A 442 -6.94 10.09 11.55
CA GLY A 442 -7.67 10.79 10.49
C GLY A 442 -8.00 9.87 9.31
N LYS A 443 -8.84 10.36 8.37
CA LYS A 443 -9.29 9.58 7.20
C LYS A 443 -8.18 9.48 6.15
N ASN A 444 -7.09 8.81 6.49
CA ASN A 444 -6.04 8.48 5.54
C ASN A 444 -6.66 7.74 4.37
N ARG A 445 -6.40 8.24 3.15
CA ARG A 445 -6.93 7.66 1.93
C ARG A 445 -5.82 7.08 1.06
N PRO A 446 -5.13 6.01 1.52
CA PRO A 446 -4.16 5.35 0.68
C PRO A 446 -4.84 4.78 -0.57
N ARG A 447 -4.16 4.92 -1.70
CA ARG A 447 -4.58 4.39 -2.99
C ARG A 447 -3.46 3.61 -3.62
N ARG A 448 -3.83 2.54 -4.31
CA ARG A 448 -2.92 1.64 -4.99
C ARG A 448 -3.23 1.61 -6.47
N LEU A 449 -2.18 1.70 -7.28
CA LEU A 449 -2.31 1.59 -8.73
C LEU A 449 -2.54 0.13 -9.13
N ILE A 450 -3.71 -0.18 -9.65
CA ILE A 450 -4.06 -1.46 -10.27
C ILE A 450 -4.25 -1.27 -11.78
N HIS A 451 -4.33 -2.38 -12.49
CA HIS A 451 -4.71 -2.39 -13.89
C HIS A 451 -5.87 -3.36 -14.11
N GLU A 452 -6.92 -2.86 -14.73
CA GLU A 452 -8.20 -3.57 -14.84
C GLU A 452 -8.91 -3.22 -16.15
N GLY A 453 -10.06 -3.86 -16.39
CA GLY A 453 -10.90 -3.61 -17.56
C GLY A 453 -10.34 -4.13 -18.89
N ALA A 454 -11.12 -3.92 -19.95
CA ALA A 454 -10.75 -4.27 -21.33
C ALA A 454 -9.49 -3.47 -21.73
N GLY A 455 -8.35 -4.15 -21.85
CA GLY A 455 -7.06 -3.54 -22.19
C GLY A 455 -6.13 -3.25 -21.03
N SER A 456 -6.43 -3.69 -19.79
CA SER A 456 -5.56 -3.47 -18.61
C SER A 456 -5.27 -1.99 -18.33
N THR A 457 -6.30 -1.15 -18.37
CA THR A 457 -6.13 0.29 -18.15
C THR A 457 -5.71 0.56 -16.70
N PRO A 458 -4.66 1.37 -16.47
CA PRO A 458 -4.22 1.71 -15.12
C PRO A 458 -5.26 2.59 -14.43
N SER A 459 -5.61 2.26 -13.18
CA SER A 459 -6.47 3.07 -12.33
C SER A 459 -6.01 3.01 -10.87
N TYR A 460 -6.22 4.10 -10.13
CA TYR A 460 -5.96 4.12 -8.70
C TYR A 460 -7.20 3.63 -7.94
N ARG A 461 -7.01 2.62 -7.09
CA ARG A 461 -8.07 2.08 -6.23
C ARG A 461 -7.81 2.39 -4.78
N PHE A 462 -8.90 2.64 -4.07
CA PHE A 462 -8.83 2.97 -2.66
C PHE A 462 -8.46 1.74 -1.85
N ILE A 463 -7.66 1.92 -0.80
CA ILE A 463 -7.42 0.88 0.19
C ILE A 463 -8.27 1.21 1.41
N ASN A 464 -9.32 0.41 1.58
CA ASN A 464 -10.27 0.57 2.65
C ASN A 464 -9.70 0.07 3.98
N LEU A 465 -9.31 1.03 4.82
CA LEU A 465 -8.82 0.78 6.16
C LEU A 465 -9.95 0.60 7.18
N ASN A 466 -11.21 0.92 6.85
CA ASN A 466 -12.32 0.87 7.82
C ASN A 466 -12.76 -0.55 8.22
N SER A 467 -12.33 -1.57 7.46
CA SER A 467 -12.62 -2.97 7.77
C SER A 467 -11.51 -3.66 8.57
N SER A 468 -10.49 -2.92 9.00
CA SER A 468 -9.31 -3.54 9.63
C SER A 468 -9.53 -3.86 11.09
N GLY A 469 -9.55 -5.14 11.42
CA GLY A 469 -9.26 -5.60 12.78
C GLY A 469 -7.76 -5.79 13.02
N VAL A 470 -7.39 -6.09 14.26
CA VAL A 470 -6.02 -6.44 14.61
C VAL A 470 -5.83 -7.96 14.52
N ALA A 471 -4.81 -8.41 13.80
CA ALA A 471 -4.41 -9.81 13.72
C ALA A 471 -2.90 -9.94 13.95
N GLY A 472 -2.48 -10.84 14.84
CA GLY A 472 -1.05 -11.08 15.10
C GLY A 472 -0.26 -9.85 15.59
N ASN A 473 -0.92 -8.95 16.34
CA ASN A 473 -0.38 -7.64 16.75
C ASN A 473 -0.11 -6.65 15.61
N ARG A 474 -0.70 -6.87 14.42
CA ARG A 474 -0.66 -5.94 13.29
C ARG A 474 -2.05 -5.40 12.98
N ASP A 475 -2.11 -4.14 12.59
CA ASP A 475 -3.33 -3.46 12.14
C ASP A 475 -3.19 -2.96 10.69
N ALA A 476 -4.18 -2.22 10.17
CA ALA A 476 -4.13 -1.64 8.83
C ALA A 476 -2.94 -0.71 8.56
N LEU A 477 -2.41 -0.03 9.57
CA LEU A 477 -1.29 0.89 9.42
C LEU A 477 0.02 0.13 9.18
N ASP A 478 0.08 -1.15 9.53
CA ASP A 478 1.22 -2.01 9.23
C ASP A 478 1.26 -2.49 7.77
N LEU A 479 0.33 -2.02 6.92
CA LEU A 479 0.31 -2.31 5.49
C LEU A 479 1.62 -1.87 4.83
N PRO A 480 2.35 -2.80 4.19
CA PRO A 480 3.55 -2.43 3.45
C PRO A 480 3.20 -1.61 2.21
N LEU A 481 4.00 -0.57 1.98
CA LEU A 481 3.89 0.30 0.82
C LEU A 481 4.46 -0.38 -0.42
N ILE A 482 3.84 -0.13 -1.57
CA ILE A 482 4.37 -0.53 -2.88
C ILE A 482 4.59 0.68 -3.78
N LYS A 483 5.45 0.49 -4.78
CA LYS A 483 5.82 1.48 -5.78
C LYS A 483 4.58 2.05 -6.46
N GLY A 484 4.45 3.37 -6.38
CA GLY A 484 3.35 4.13 -6.96
C GLY A 484 2.15 4.30 -6.05
N ASP A 485 2.14 3.73 -4.83
CA ASP A 485 1.09 4.02 -3.86
C ASP A 485 0.98 5.54 -3.61
N ARG A 486 -0.25 6.02 -3.48
CA ARG A 486 -0.57 7.42 -3.21
C ARG A 486 -1.23 7.55 -1.85
N ILE A 487 -0.74 8.45 -1.03
CA ILE A 487 -1.19 8.66 0.34
C ILE A 487 -1.65 10.10 0.49
N TYR A 488 -2.91 10.25 0.88
CA TYR A 488 -3.54 11.52 1.21
C TYR A 488 -3.95 11.46 2.69
N TYR A 489 -3.60 12.50 3.44
CA TYR A 489 -3.95 12.70 4.84
C TYR A 489 -5.15 13.63 4.96
#